data_AF-A0A371XAN7-F1
#
_entry.id   AF-A0A371XAN7-F1
#
_cell.length_a   1.000
_cell.length_b   1.000
_cell.length_c   1.000
_cell.angle_alpha   90.00
_cell.angle_beta   90.00
_cell.angle_gamma   90.00
#
_symmetry.space_group_name_H-M   'P 1'
#
loop_
_entity.id
_entity.type
_entity.pdbx_description
1 polymer ?
#
loop_
_entity_poly.entity_id
_entity_poly.type
_entity_poly.pdbx_seq_one_letter_code
_entity_poly.pdbx_strand_id
1 'polypeptide(L)' 'MYELNCAGIIPGCGRVIRADDKSEVFARAVTQARRMGYKRIPTQMLDRFREDMIEIHDKPMRAAG' A
#
# COMPACT_ATOMS: atom_id res chain seq x y z
N MET A 1 -12.09 3.64 -3.15
CA MET A 1 -11.20 2.81 -2.31
C MET A 1 -9.77 3.11 -2.72
N TYR A 2 -8.80 2.95 -1.82
CA TYR A 2 -7.39 3.16 -2.09
C TYR A 2 -6.64 1.86 -2.04
N GLU A 3 -5.62 1.75 -2.89
CA GLU A 3 -4.74 0.61 -3.00
C GLU A 3 -3.27 1.05 -2.99
N LEU A 4 -2.42 0.26 -2.32
CA LEU A 4 -0.98 0.37 -2.38
C LEU A 4 -0.35 -1.02 -2.54
N ASN A 5 0.48 -1.20 -3.57
CA ASN A 5 1.25 -2.42 -3.75
C ASN A 5 2.62 -2.31 -3.05
N CYS A 6 2.80 -3.03 -1.94
CA CYS A 6 4.04 -2.95 -1.18
C CYS A 6 5.23 -3.66 -1.85
N ALA A 7 5.01 -4.50 -2.86
CA ALA A 7 6.09 -5.26 -3.50
C ALA A 7 7.10 -4.41 -4.26
N GLY A 8 6.69 -3.24 -4.75
CA GLY A 8 7.57 -2.27 -5.40
C GLY A 8 8.30 -1.33 -4.42
N ILE A 9 7.94 -1.37 -3.12
CA ILE A 9 8.34 -0.32 -2.16
C ILE A 9 9.15 -0.91 -1.01
N ILE A 10 8.68 -2.01 -0.43
CA ILE A 10 9.35 -2.69 0.69
C ILE A 10 9.97 -3.98 0.14
N PRO A 11 11.31 -4.10 0.11
CA PRO A 11 12.00 -5.32 -0.26
C PRO A 11 11.46 -6.55 0.48
N GLY A 12 11.02 -7.57 -0.28
CA GLY A 12 10.46 -8.80 0.27
C GLY A 12 8.99 -8.73 0.70
N CYS A 13 8.30 -7.60 0.49
CA CYS A 13 6.88 -7.50 0.75
C CYS A 13 6.11 -8.00 -0.48
N GLY A 14 5.18 -8.93 -0.31
CA GLY A 14 4.41 -9.50 -1.43
C GLY A 14 2.92 -9.16 -1.40
N ARG A 15 2.53 -8.09 -0.69
CA ARG A 15 1.13 -7.83 -0.36
C ARG A 15 0.64 -6.49 -0.91
N VAL A 16 -0.61 -6.50 -1.34
CA VAL A 16 -1.38 -5.30 -1.69
C VAL A 16 -2.24 -4.89 -0.50
N ILE A 17 -2.19 -3.61 -0.14
CA ILE A 17 -2.95 -3.01 0.95
C ILE A 17 -4.10 -2.23 0.35
N ARG A 18 -5.33 -2.52 0.79
CA ARG A 18 -6.54 -1.79 0.39
C ARG A 18 -7.27 -1.27 1.62
N ALA A 19 -7.82 -0.07 1.51
CA ALA A 19 -8.72 0.51 2.50
C ALA A 19 -9.56 1.62 1.85
N ASP A 20 -10.65 2.04 2.49
CA ASP A 20 -11.51 3.09 1.97
C ASP A 20 -10.89 4.49 2.08
N ASP A 21 -9.92 4.66 2.98
CA ASP A 21 -9.23 5.92 3.25
C ASP A 21 -7.72 5.84 2.97
N LYS A 22 -7.15 6.93 2.42
CA LYS A 22 -5.70 7.05 2.13
C LYS A 22 -4.85 6.88 3.39
N SER A 23 -5.26 7.52 4.48
CA SER A 23 -4.52 7.51 5.75
C SER A 23 -4.48 6.10 6.32
N GLU A 24 -5.54 5.32 6.14
CA GLU A 24 -5.60 3.94 6.58
C GLU A 24 -4.66 3.04 5.75
N VAL A 25 -4.64 3.17 4.42
CA VAL A 25 -3.68 2.45 3.57
C VAL A 25 -2.24 2.77 3.99
N PHE A 26 -1.95 4.05 4.22
CA PHE A 26 -0.63 4.50 4.64
C PHE A 26 -0.24 3.93 6.01
N ALA A 27 -1.12 4.01 7.01
CA ALA A 27 -0.87 3.48 8.36
C ALA A 27 -0.62 1.96 8.34
N ARG A 28 -1.37 1.22 7.51
CA ARG A 28 -1.16 -0.21 7.27
C ARG A 28 0.20 -0.47 6.62
N ALA A 29 0.60 0.32 5.61
CA ALA A 29 1.91 0.19 4.94
C ALA A 29 3.08 0.42 5.91
N VAL A 30 3.00 1.47 6.73
CA VAL A 30 3.95 1.76 7.81
C VAL A 30 4.05 0.60 8.80
N THR A 31 2.91 0.03 9.19
CA THR A 31 2.86 -1.13 10.09
C THR A 31 3.51 -2.37 9.47
N GLN A 32 3.30 -2.61 8.17
CA GLN A 32 3.94 -3.72 7.46
C GLN A 32 5.46 -3.54 7.43
N ALA A 33 5.96 -2.36 7.06
CA ALA A 33 7.39 -2.09 7.06
C ALA A 33 8.01 -2.35 8.46
N ARG A 34 7.35 -1.88 9.53
CA ARG A 34 7.82 -2.15 10.90
C ARG A 34 7.87 -3.64 11.23
N ARG A 35 6.85 -4.42 10.84
CA ARG A 35 6.82 -5.87 11.04
C ARG A 35 7.93 -6.60 10.27
N MET A 36 8.34 -6.05 9.14
CA MET A 36 9.45 -6.57 8.34
C MET A 36 10.83 -6.16 8.85
N GLY A 37 10.91 -5.46 9.99
CA GLY A 37 12.17 -5.12 10.66
C GLY A 37 12.64 -3.68 10.46
N TYR A 38 11.89 -2.85 9.73
CA TYR A 38 12.22 -1.42 9.59
C TYR A 38 11.93 -0.66 10.88
N LYS A 39 12.95 -0.49 11.73
CA LYS A 39 12.86 0.29 12.99
C LYS A 39 12.61 1.77 12.75
N ARG A 40 13.20 2.33 11.70
CA ARG A 40 12.89 3.64 11.14
C ARG A 40 12.53 3.46 9.68
N ILE A 41 11.42 4.07 9.27
CA ILE A 41 11.03 4.07 7.86
C ILE A 41 11.80 5.19 7.17
N PRO A 42 12.60 4.88 6.13
CA PRO A 42 13.28 5.91 5.35
C PRO A 42 12.28 6.89 4.75
N THR A 43 12.61 8.18 4.70
CA THR A 43 11.73 9.21 4.11
C THR A 43 11.34 8.87 2.68
N GLN A 44 12.30 8.39 1.87
CA GLN A 44 12.05 7.95 0.49
C GLN A 44 10.98 6.85 0.39
N MET A 45 10.89 5.97 1.39
CA MET A 45 9.86 4.92 1.43
C MET A 45 8.48 5.50 1.79
N LEU A 46 8.44 6.50 2.68
CA LEU A 46 7.20 7.22 2.99
C LEU A 46 6.69 8.00 1.79
N ASP A 47 7.59 8.58 1.01
CA ASP A 47 7.23 9.29 -0.22
C ASP A 47 6.70 8.30 -1.27
N ARG A 48 7.37 7.17 -1.47
CA ARG A 48 6.87 6.05 -2.30
C ARG A 48 5.47 5.59 -1.88
N PHE A 49 5.20 5.46 -0.58
CA PHE A 49 3.85 5.09 -0.11
C PHE A 49 2.78 6.12 -0.50
N ARG A 50 3.14 7.39 -0.67
CA ARG A 50 2.21 8.46 -1.08
C ARG A 50 2.06 8.51 -2.60
N GLU A 51 3.16 8.34 -3.32
CA GLU A 51 3.20 8.42 -4.78
C GLU A 51 2.59 7.19 -5.45
N ASP A 52 2.88 5.99 -4.94
CA ASP A 52 2.42 4.72 -5.52
C ASP A 52 1.02 4.32 -5.02
N MET A 53 0.41 5.13 -4.14
CA MET A 53 -0.96 4.92 -3.70
C MET A 53 -1.93 5.38 -4.77
N ILE A 54 -2.75 4.45 -5.23
CA ILE A 54 -3.73 4.71 -6.28
C ILE A 54 -5.14 4.69 -5.70
N GLU A 55 -5.97 5.62 -6.18
CA GLU A 55 -7.41 5.52 -5.96
C GLU A 55 -7.98 4.52 -6.95
N ILE A 56 -8.56 3.46 -6.42
CA ILE A 56 -9.35 2.52 -7.20
C ILE A 56 -10.82 2.88 -7.01
N HIS A 57 -11.43 3.30 -8.13
CA HIS A 57 -12.88 3.26 -8.25
C HIS A 57 -13.24 1.80 -8.49
N ASP A 58 -14.06 1.24 -7.60
CA ASP A 58 -14.57 -0.12 -7.73
C ASP A 58 -15.32 -0.21 -9.07
N LYS A 59 -14.64 -0.68 -10.11
CA LYS A 59 -15.30 -1.13 -11.32
C LYS A 59 -15.64 -2.58 -11.00
N PRO A 60 -16.92 -2.94 -10.79
CA PRO A 60 -17.27 -4.30 -10.51
C PRO A 60 -16.71 -5.13 -11.65
N MET A 61 -15.87 -6.08 -11.26
CA MET A 61 -15.32 -7.12 -12.11
C MET A 61 -16.49 -7.66 -12.93
N ARG A 62 -16.57 -7.29 -14.22
CA ARG A 62 -17.51 -7.90 -15.14
C ARG A 62 -17.15 -9.38 -15.15
N ALA A 63 -17.98 -10.18 -14.47
CA ALA A 63 -18.08 -11.60 -14.73
C ALA A 63 -18.36 -11.74 -16.23
N ALA A 64 -17.34 -12.09 -16.99
CA ALA A 64 -17.52 -12.62 -18.33
C ALA A 64 -18.07 -14.05 -18.13
N GLY A 65 -19.38 -14.19 -18.31
CA GLY A 65 -20.03 -15.47 -18.56
C GLY A 65 -19.80 -15.94 -19.98
#